data_AF-A0A7Y1VSL4-F1
#
_entry.id   AF-A0A7Y1VSL4-F1
#
_cell.length_a   1.000
_cell.length_b   1.000
_cell.length_c   1.000
_cell.angle_alpha   90.00
_cell.angle_beta   90.00
_cell.angle_gamma   90.00
#
_symmetry.space_group_name_H-M   'P 1'
#
loop_
_entity.id
_entity.type
_entity.pdbx_description
1 polymer ?
#
loop_
_entity_poly.entity_id
_entity_poly.type
_entity_poly.pdbx_seq_one_letter_code
_entity_poly.pdbx_strand_id
1 'polypeptide(L)'
;MKDKISAWIAGVGWGISIYVTLINGESVFEFLRYVSQTDFIYHPMLDYWGKLTGMAFTFIGLGFVFIAVRGGKYPELKKYFAWFQIICFVGVLMAALRIDLNSQIYYLDFLFFLGTGIPMLLTSR
;
A
#
# COMPACT_ATOMS: atom_id res chain seq x y z
N MET A 1 -17.78 10.07 -8.94
CA MET A 1 -16.84 11.16 -8.56
C MET A 1 -16.07 10.83 -7.29
N LYS A 2 -16.74 10.52 -6.17
CA LYS A 2 -16.10 10.11 -4.91
C LYS A 2 -15.20 8.87 -5.05
N ASP A 3 -15.61 7.96 -5.92
CA ASP A 3 -14.88 6.74 -6.25
C ASP A 3 -13.56 6.95 -6.98
N LYS A 4 -13.54 7.89 -7.93
CA LYS A 4 -12.32 8.27 -8.64
C LYS A 4 -11.30 8.84 -7.68
N ILE A 5 -11.74 9.61 -6.70
CA ILE A 5 -10.86 10.21 -5.67
C ILE A 5 -10.22 9.10 -4.83
N SER A 6 -10.99 8.15 -4.31
CA SER A 6 -10.44 7.03 -3.53
C SER A 6 -9.47 6.16 -4.34
N ALA A 7 -9.79 5.89 -5.60
CA ALA A 7 -8.88 5.16 -6.49
C ALA A 7 -7.61 5.96 -6.83
N TRP A 8 -7.69 7.28 -6.97
CA TRP A 8 -6.51 8.13 -7.13
C TRP A 8 -5.62 8.12 -5.88
N ILE A 9 -6.21 8.30 -4.70
CA ILE A 9 -5.47 8.26 -3.42
C ILE A 9 -4.80 6.90 -3.27
N ALA A 10 -5.52 5.80 -3.51
CA ALA A 10 -4.96 4.45 -3.50
C ALA A 10 -3.82 4.29 -4.52
N GLY A 11 -4.01 4.78 -5.74
CA GLY A 11 -3.02 4.72 -6.80
C GLY A 11 -1.72 5.44 -6.46
N VAL A 12 -1.81 6.62 -5.86
CA VAL A 12 -0.64 7.38 -5.40
C VAL A 12 0.02 6.70 -4.19
N GLY A 13 -0.78 6.27 -3.21
CA GLY A 13 -0.28 5.63 -1.99
C GLY A 13 0.47 4.32 -2.27
N TRP A 14 0.01 3.52 -3.23
CA TRP A 14 0.75 2.33 -3.70
C TRP A 14 1.86 2.69 -4.69
N GLY A 15 1.65 3.71 -5.54
CA GLY A 15 2.61 4.12 -6.56
C GLY A 15 3.92 4.64 -5.99
N ILE A 16 3.92 5.18 -4.76
CA ILE A 16 5.14 5.60 -4.07
C ILE A 16 6.11 4.43 -3.81
N SER A 17 5.64 3.17 -3.87
CA SER A 17 6.50 2.01 -3.71
C SER A 17 7.60 1.90 -4.77
N ILE A 18 7.50 2.63 -5.90
CA ILE A 18 8.57 2.69 -6.90
C ILE A 18 9.86 3.31 -6.33
N TYR A 19 9.73 4.19 -5.34
CA TYR A 19 10.89 4.77 -4.66
C TYR A 19 11.72 3.68 -3.96
N VAL A 20 11.08 2.69 -3.33
CA VAL A 20 11.78 1.56 -2.69
C VAL A 20 12.56 0.74 -3.72
N THR A 21 12.05 0.63 -4.95
CA THR A 21 12.73 -0.10 -6.04
C THR A 21 13.96 0.65 -6.58
N LEU A 22 13.90 1.97 -6.66
CA LEU A 22 14.92 2.79 -7.32
C LEU A 22 16.01 3.31 -6.36
N ILE A 23 15.68 3.52 -5.09
CA ILE A 23 16.61 4.09 -4.10
C ILE A 23 17.62 3.04 -3.64
N ASN A 24 18.79 3.51 -3.20
CA ASN A 24 19.78 2.68 -2.54
C ASN A 24 19.18 1.97 -1.31
N GLY A 25 19.42 0.67 -1.18
CA GLY A 25 18.88 -0.13 -0.09
C GLY A 25 19.25 0.39 1.31
N GLU A 26 20.47 0.89 1.51
CA GLU A 26 20.89 1.44 2.80
C GLU A 26 20.00 2.61 3.23
N SER A 27 19.67 3.53 2.31
CA SER A 27 18.78 4.66 2.62
C SER A 27 17.36 4.21 2.97
N VAL A 28 16.87 3.13 2.34
CA VAL A 28 15.58 2.52 2.71
C VAL A 28 15.66 1.94 4.13
N PHE A 29 16.76 1.27 4.46
CA PHE A 29 16.96 0.70 5.80
C PHE A 29 17.12 1.77 6.88
N GLU A 30 17.80 2.89 6.57
CA GLU A 30 17.85 4.06 7.45
C GLU A 30 16.46 4.62 7.76
N PHE A 31 15.62 4.77 6.73
CA PHE A 31 14.23 5.20 6.92
C PHE A 31 13.44 4.19 7.75
N LEU A 32 13.59 2.89 7.47
CA LEU A 32 12.91 1.84 8.24
C LEU A 32 13.34 1.82 9.71
N ARG A 33 14.63 2.03 10.02
CA ARG A 33 15.14 2.19 11.40
C ARG A 33 14.51 3.40 12.10
N TYR A 34 14.42 4.54 11.40
CA TYR A 34 13.77 5.74 11.93
C TYR A 34 12.29 5.49 12.27
N VAL A 35 11.58 4.85 11.35
CA VAL A 35 10.15 4.55 11.47
C VAL A 35 9.82 3.50 12.53
N SER A 36 10.62 2.44 12.61
CA SER A 36 10.40 1.34 13.54
C SER A 36 10.91 1.65 14.95
N GLN A 37 11.67 2.75 15.10
CA GLN A 37 12.41 3.07 16.32
C GLN A 37 13.29 1.91 16.80
N THR A 38 13.68 1.04 15.88
CA THR A 38 14.42 -0.20 16.14
C THR A 38 15.67 -0.21 15.30
N ASP A 39 16.80 -0.50 15.93
CA ASP A 39 18.06 -0.63 15.22
C ASP A 39 18.21 -2.05 14.64
N PHE A 40 18.68 -2.13 13.39
CA PHE A 40 18.94 -3.38 12.70
C PHE A 40 19.91 -3.16 11.53
N ILE A 41 20.65 -4.22 11.20
CA ILE A 41 21.71 -4.18 10.19
C ILE A 41 21.11 -4.35 8.79
N TYR A 42 21.69 -3.67 7.81
CA TYR A 42 21.38 -3.90 6.40
C TYR A 42 21.58 -5.37 6.02
N HIS A 43 20.62 -5.92 5.28
CA HIS A 43 20.68 -7.29 4.81
C HIS A 43 20.39 -7.35 3.29
N PRO A 44 21.36 -7.75 2.44
CA PRO A 44 21.20 -7.72 0.98
C PRO A 44 19.98 -8.48 0.47
N MET A 45 19.65 -9.63 1.08
CA MET A 45 18.46 -10.38 0.69
C MET A 45 17.15 -9.63 0.99
N LEU A 46 17.10 -8.89 2.11
CA LEU A 46 15.91 -8.11 2.47
C LEU A 46 15.79 -6.87 1.58
N ASP A 47 16.91 -6.27 1.16
CA ASP A 47 16.91 -5.21 0.13
C ASP A 47 16.37 -5.74 -1.21
N TYR A 48 16.85 -6.90 -1.67
CA TYR A 48 16.33 -7.54 -2.88
C TYR A 48 14.82 -7.78 -2.80
N TRP A 49 14.34 -8.36 -1.69
CA TRP A 49 12.90 -8.57 -1.47
C TRP A 49 12.13 -7.26 -1.42
N GLY A 50 12.67 -6.23 -0.75
CA GLY A 50 12.07 -4.89 -0.67
C GLY A 50 11.91 -4.25 -2.05
N LYS A 51 12.91 -4.40 -2.92
CA LYS A 51 12.85 -3.88 -4.30
C LYS A 51 11.82 -4.63 -5.14
N LEU A 52 11.77 -5.96 -5.01
CA LEU A 52 10.81 -6.79 -5.71
C LEU A 52 9.37 -6.48 -5.28
N THR A 53 9.12 -6.39 -3.97
CA THR A 53 7.79 -6.03 -3.44
C THR A 53 7.43 -4.59 -3.81
N GLY A 54 8.38 -3.66 -3.75
CA GLY A 54 8.19 -2.28 -4.19
C GLY A 54 7.73 -2.19 -5.66
N MET A 55 8.30 -3.01 -6.54
CA MET A 55 7.90 -3.05 -7.95
C MET A 55 6.50 -3.65 -8.11
N ALA A 56 6.18 -4.73 -7.39
CA ALA A 56 4.85 -5.33 -7.41
C ALA A 56 3.78 -4.33 -6.94
N PHE A 57 4.04 -3.62 -5.84
CA PHE A 57 3.16 -2.60 -5.29
C PHE A 57 2.99 -1.39 -6.21
N THR A 58 4.03 -1.01 -6.95
CA THR A 58 3.92 0.01 -7.99
C THR A 58 2.88 -0.38 -9.06
N PHE A 59 2.90 -1.62 -9.53
CA PHE A 59 1.90 -2.10 -10.50
C PHE A 59 0.48 -2.13 -9.93
N ILE A 60 0.33 -2.47 -8.65
CA ILE A 60 -0.95 -2.37 -7.95
C ILE A 60 -1.43 -0.92 -7.95
N GLY A 61 -0.56 0.04 -7.65
CA GLY A 61 -0.84 1.47 -7.74
C GLY A 61 -1.28 1.91 -9.13
N LEU A 62 -0.60 1.46 -10.19
CA LEU A 62 -1.01 1.70 -11.57
C LEU A 62 -2.39 1.11 -11.88
N GLY A 63 -2.73 -0.06 -11.30
CA GLY A 63 -4.07 -0.64 -11.38
C GLY A 63 -5.15 0.25 -10.76
N PHE A 64 -4.88 0.83 -9.57
CA PHE A 64 -5.78 1.80 -8.95
C PHE A 64 -5.92 3.09 -9.79
N VAL A 65 -4.82 3.61 -10.35
CA VAL A 65 -4.86 4.75 -11.28
C VAL A 65 -5.72 4.43 -12.51
N PHE A 66 -5.57 3.23 -13.08
CA PHE A 66 -6.40 2.78 -14.19
C PHE A 66 -7.90 2.77 -13.81
N ILE A 67 -8.24 2.29 -12.62
CA ILE A 67 -9.62 2.32 -12.10
C ILE A 67 -10.09 3.77 -11.89
N ALA A 68 -9.24 4.68 -11.41
CA ALA A 68 -9.62 6.08 -11.24
C ALA A 68 -9.98 6.75 -12.58
N VAL A 69 -9.26 6.42 -13.65
CA VAL A 69 -9.47 6.98 -14.99
C VAL A 69 -10.62 6.29 -15.73
N ARG A 70 -10.68 4.94 -15.71
CA ARG A 70 -11.56 4.12 -16.55
C ARG A 70 -12.53 3.21 -15.81
N GLY A 71 -12.54 3.20 -14.48
CA GLY A 71 -13.29 2.26 -13.65
C GLY A 71 -14.80 2.28 -13.84
N GLY A 72 -15.37 3.38 -14.34
CA GLY A 72 -16.79 3.44 -14.71
C GLY A 72 -17.21 2.44 -15.81
N LYS A 73 -16.25 1.93 -16.58
CA LYS A 73 -16.48 0.86 -17.58
C LYS A 73 -16.34 -0.56 -17.01
N TYR A 74 -15.79 -0.69 -15.79
CA TYR A 74 -15.42 -1.97 -15.19
C TYR A 74 -15.80 -2.03 -13.70
N PRO A 75 -17.09 -2.05 -13.37
CA PRO A 75 -17.57 -2.03 -11.98
C PRO A 75 -17.09 -3.25 -11.17
N GLU A 76 -17.00 -4.43 -11.78
CA GLU A 76 -16.50 -5.64 -11.12
C GLU A 76 -15.01 -5.53 -10.78
N LEU A 77 -14.19 -5.00 -11.69
CA LEU A 77 -12.76 -4.79 -11.43
C LEU A 77 -12.56 -3.83 -10.25
N LYS A 78 -13.38 -2.79 -10.16
CA LYS A 78 -13.38 -1.86 -9.03
C LYS A 78 -13.73 -2.54 -7.72
N LYS A 79 -14.71 -3.46 -7.70
CA LYS A 79 -15.05 -4.26 -6.50
C LYS A 79 -13.86 -5.10 -6.04
N TYR A 80 -13.14 -5.75 -6.96
CA TYR A 80 -11.97 -6.56 -6.60
C TYR A 80 -10.86 -5.71 -5.97
N PHE A 81 -10.59 -4.53 -6.53
CA PHE A 81 -9.59 -3.62 -5.95
C PHE A 81 -10.04 -3.00 -4.62
N ALA A 82 -11.33 -2.78 -4.42
CA ALA A 82 -11.87 -2.38 -3.11
C ALA A 82 -11.69 -3.49 -2.07
N TRP A 83 -12.01 -4.74 -2.42
CA TRP A 83 -11.78 -5.90 -1.56
C TRP A 83 -10.30 -6.13 -1.27
N PHE A 84 -9.44 -5.93 -2.26
CA PHE A 84 -7.99 -5.99 -2.07
C PHE A 84 -7.53 -5.04 -0.95
N GLN A 85 -7.96 -3.78 -0.94
CA GLN A 85 -7.65 -2.82 0.14
C GLN A 85 -8.11 -3.34 1.51
N ILE A 86 -9.34 -3.87 1.59
CA ILE A 86 -9.89 -4.40 2.85
C ILE A 86 -9.12 -5.64 3.33
N ILE A 87 -8.72 -6.53 2.43
CA ILE A 87 -7.91 -7.71 2.77
C ILE A 87 -6.51 -7.29 3.23
N CYS A 88 -5.89 -6.29 2.59
CA CYS A 88 -4.63 -5.72 3.04
C CYS A 88 -4.75 -5.13 4.46
N PHE A 89 -5.83 -4.42 4.77
CA PHE A 89 -6.11 -3.97 6.14
C PHE A 89 -6.11 -5.13 7.13
N VAL A 90 -6.85 -6.21 6.83
CA VAL A 90 -6.89 -7.39 7.72
C VAL A 90 -5.51 -7.99 7.90
N GLY A 91 -4.73 -8.14 6.81
CA GLY A 91 -3.37 -8.67 6.87
C GLY A 91 -2.44 -7.81 7.72
N VAL A 92 -2.46 -6.49 7.54
CA VAL A 92 -1.62 -5.55 8.31
C VAL A 92 -2.07 -5.48 9.77
N LEU A 93 -3.39 -5.56 10.04
CA LEU A 93 -3.89 -5.66 11.41
C LEU A 93 -3.39 -6.93 12.10
N MET A 94 -3.49 -8.08 11.44
CA MET A 94 -2.96 -9.34 11.98
C MET A 94 -1.45 -9.28 12.20
N ALA A 95 -0.70 -8.64 11.31
CA ALA A 95 0.73 -8.43 11.47
C ALA A 95 1.04 -7.53 12.67
N ALA A 96 0.34 -6.40 12.82
CA ALA A 96 0.50 -5.47 13.94
C ALA A 96 0.14 -6.11 15.29
N LEU A 97 -0.85 -7.01 15.33
CA LEU A 97 -1.20 -7.76 16.54
C LEU A 97 -0.15 -8.81 16.91
N ARG A 98 0.67 -9.25 15.96
CA ARG A 98 1.67 -10.31 16.15
C ARG A 98 3.08 -9.76 16.38
N ILE A 99 3.41 -8.65 15.73
CA ILE A 99 4.73 -8.05 15.76
C ILE A 99 4.70 -6.91 16.76
N ASP A 100 5.54 -6.99 17.80
CA ASP A 100 5.74 -5.91 18.78
C ASP A 100 6.59 -4.79 18.17
N LEU A 101 6.07 -4.14 17.13
CA LEU A 101 6.72 -3.02 16.47
C LEU A 101 6.03 -1.73 16.92
N ASN A 102 6.74 -0.90 17.65
CA ASN A 102 6.22 0.39 18.12
C ASN A 102 6.30 1.45 17.02
N SER A 103 5.45 1.34 15.99
CA SER A 103 5.40 2.30 14.89
C SER A 103 4.01 2.84 14.64
N GLN A 104 3.90 4.17 14.50
CA GLN A 104 2.64 4.85 14.16
C GLN A 104 2.20 4.57 12.71
N ILE A 105 3.08 4.00 11.87
CA ILE A 105 2.77 3.71 10.46
C ILE A 105 1.58 2.75 10.32
N TYR A 106 1.38 1.80 11.24
CA TYR A 106 0.23 0.89 11.17
C TYR A 106 -1.11 1.63 11.15
N TYR A 107 -1.25 2.72 11.90
CA TYR A 107 -2.48 3.50 11.90
C TYR A 107 -2.68 4.24 10.57
N LEU A 108 -1.61 4.75 9.97
CA LEU A 108 -1.66 5.38 8.66
C LEU A 108 -2.04 4.36 7.58
N ASP A 109 -1.48 3.16 7.65
CA ASP A 109 -1.84 2.04 6.79
C ASP A 109 -3.32 1.65 6.96
N PHE A 110 -3.81 1.54 8.20
CA PHE A 110 -5.22 1.24 8.45
C PHE A 110 -6.15 2.29 7.87
N LEU A 111 -5.84 3.57 8.09
CA LEU A 111 -6.60 4.69 7.54
C LEU A 111 -6.55 4.71 6.01
N PHE A 112 -5.39 4.41 5.42
CA PHE A 112 -5.22 4.33 3.97
C PHE A 112 -6.07 3.19 3.38
N PHE A 113 -5.95 1.98 3.92
CA PHE A 113 -6.67 0.81 3.42
C PHE A 113 -8.19 0.96 3.57
N LEU A 114 -8.67 1.33 4.75
CA LEU A 114 -10.12 1.48 4.98
C LEU A 114 -10.67 2.74 4.29
N GLY A 115 -9.93 3.85 4.35
CA GLY A 115 -10.31 5.14 3.78
C GLY A 115 -10.34 5.16 2.25
N THR A 116 -9.64 4.23 1.59
CA THR A 116 -9.77 4.04 0.14
C THR A 116 -10.67 2.85 -0.22
N GLY A 117 -10.58 1.74 0.50
CA GLY A 117 -11.32 0.50 0.23
C GLY A 117 -12.84 0.62 0.45
N ILE A 118 -13.29 1.12 1.61
CA ILE A 118 -14.72 1.23 1.93
C ILE A 118 -15.43 2.16 0.94
N PRO A 119 -14.95 3.38 0.66
CA PRO A 119 -15.62 4.25 -0.31
C PRO A 119 -15.64 3.65 -1.72
N MET A 120 -14.59 2.96 -2.14
CA MET A 120 -14.58 2.26 -3.43
C MET A 120 -15.65 1.17 -3.50
N LEU A 121 -15.82 0.38 -2.44
CA LEU A 121 -16.82 -0.70 -2.38
C LEU A 121 -18.26 -0.16 -2.36
N LEU A 122 -18.51 0.90 -1.59
CA LEU A 122 -19.85 1.50 -1.50
C LEU A 122 -20.30 2.15 -2.82
N THR A 123 -19.33 2.58 -3.62
CA THR A 123 -19.58 3.27 -4.90
C THR A 123 -19.40 2.37 -6.12
N SER A 124 -19.07 1.09 -5.94
CA SER A 124 -18.93 0.12 -7.03
C SER A 124 -20.24 -0.60 -7.37
N ARG A 125 -21.38 -0.01 -7.01
CA ARG A 125 -22.71 -0.48 -7.41
C ARG A 125 -23.02 -0.06 -8.84
#